data_AF-A0A914AGS8-F1
#
_entry.id   AF-A0A914AGS8-F1
#
_cell.length_a   1.000
_cell.length_b   1.000
_cell.length_c   1.000
_cell.angle_alpha   90.00
_cell.angle_beta   90.00
_cell.angle_gamma   90.00
#
_symmetry.space_group_name_H-M   'P 1'
#
loop_
_entity.id
_entity.type
_entity.pdbx_description
1 polymer ?
#
loop_
_entity_poly.entity_id
_entity_poly.type
_entity_poly.pdbx_seq_one_letter_code
_entity_poly.pdbx_strand_id
1 'polypeptide(L)'
;MDEAFRDTATSVFKLRADIRDLEQDALSAKLTYATGPIASALDRVLHDHKVQRQAYHGKAFVGNHVNKCCEPKLIDALTKVPPEELERQLTDDMSLTAQERLRRQAFQHRAHFREVFLKFADVHKGINHALALTDQDVLRIDVSIRELLRTYRQLFPEERITPKLHLLEDHAVDQLQRFRVGLGLLNEQGGELIHAEFNRIGRVVQGMRDD
;
A
#
# COMPACT_ATOMS: atom_id res chain seq x y z
N MET A 1 0.36 -4.92 -60.85
CA MET A 1 0.42 -4.88 -59.37
C MET A 1 -0.17 -6.20 -58.92
N ASP A 2 0.69 -7.05 -58.37
CA ASP A 2 0.45 -8.49 -58.18
C ASP A 2 -0.70 -8.77 -57.22
N GLU A 3 -1.57 -9.72 -57.53
CA GLU A 3 -2.76 -10.09 -56.72
C GLU A 3 -2.32 -10.52 -55.31
N ALA A 4 -1.19 -11.22 -55.23
CA ALA A 4 -0.52 -11.60 -53.99
C ALA A 4 -0.12 -10.39 -53.11
N PHE A 5 0.20 -9.24 -53.71
CA PHE A 5 0.55 -8.03 -52.96
C PHE A 5 -0.69 -7.39 -52.32
N ARG A 6 -1.85 -7.40 -53.01
CA ARG A 6 -3.11 -6.88 -52.44
C ARG A 6 -3.62 -7.76 -51.30
N ASP A 7 -3.52 -9.08 -51.44
CA ASP A 7 -3.93 -10.01 -50.38
C ASP A 7 -3.05 -9.91 -49.14
N THR A 8 -1.74 -9.74 -49.34
CA THR A 8 -0.79 -9.49 -48.25
C THR A 8 -1.09 -8.16 -47.55
N ALA A 9 -1.30 -7.07 -48.30
CA ALA A 9 -1.60 -5.76 -47.74
C ALA A 9 -2.92 -5.75 -46.94
N THR A 10 -3.95 -6.45 -47.44
CA THR A 10 -5.25 -6.60 -46.78
C THR A 10 -5.12 -7.39 -45.48
N SER A 11 -4.35 -8.48 -45.52
CA SER A 11 -4.06 -9.32 -44.33
C SER A 11 -3.30 -8.53 -43.26
N VAL A 12 -2.30 -7.74 -43.64
CA VAL A 12 -1.54 -6.88 -42.71
C VAL A 12 -2.44 -5.81 -42.09
N PHE A 13 -3.34 -5.21 -42.87
CA PHE A 13 -4.28 -4.20 -42.36
C PHE A 13 -5.24 -4.80 -41.33
N LYS A 14 -5.78 -5.99 -41.61
CA LYS A 14 -6.65 -6.73 -40.70
C LYS A 14 -5.92 -7.11 -39.41
N LEU A 15 -4.73 -7.69 -39.51
CA LEU A 15 -3.90 -8.02 -38.34
C LEU A 15 -3.61 -6.79 -37.46
N ARG A 16 -3.35 -5.63 -38.07
CA ARG A 16 -3.14 -4.38 -37.32
C ARG A 16 -4.40 -3.88 -36.62
N ALA A 17 -5.59 -4.11 -37.19
CA ALA A 17 -6.85 -3.79 -36.54
C ALA A 17 -7.10 -4.73 -35.36
N ASP A 18 -6.95 -6.04 -35.58
CA ASP A 18 -7.12 -7.06 -34.55
C ASP A 18 -6.16 -6.84 -33.37
N ILE A 19 -4.90 -6.47 -33.62
CA ILE A 19 -3.93 -6.11 -32.56
C ILE A 19 -4.40 -4.90 -31.75
N ARG A 20 -4.91 -3.84 -32.39
CA ARG A 20 -5.40 -2.65 -31.68
C ARG A 20 -6.60 -2.96 -30.82
N ASP A 21 -7.53 -3.76 -31.33
CA ASP A 21 -8.72 -4.17 -30.60
C ASP A 21 -8.33 -5.01 -29.37
N LEU A 22 -7.41 -5.96 -29.53
CA LEU A 22 -6.86 -6.76 -28.42
C LEU A 22 -6.12 -5.89 -27.38
N GLU A 23 -5.33 -4.90 -27.81
CA GLU A 23 -4.67 -3.96 -26.91
C GLU A 23 -5.69 -3.13 -26.11
N GLN A 24 -6.76 -2.68 -26.75
CA GLN A 24 -7.82 -1.90 -26.12
C GLN A 24 -8.67 -2.73 -25.16
N ASP A 25 -8.96 -3.98 -25.51
CA ASP A 25 -9.62 -4.95 -24.63
C ASP A 25 -8.74 -5.27 -23.42
N ALA A 26 -7.43 -5.44 -23.60
CA ALA A 26 -6.49 -5.64 -22.51
C ALA A 26 -6.42 -4.43 -21.56
N LEU A 27 -6.49 -3.20 -22.09
CA LEU A 27 -6.50 -1.97 -21.30
C LEU A 27 -7.81 -1.75 -20.54
N SER A 28 -8.93 -2.22 -21.08
CA SER A 28 -10.27 -2.09 -20.47
C SER A 28 -10.70 -3.30 -19.64
N ALA A 29 -9.90 -4.37 -19.66
CA ALA A 29 -10.13 -5.57 -18.88
C ALA A 29 -10.21 -5.25 -17.38
N LYS A 30 -11.37 -5.55 -16.78
CA LYS A 30 -11.55 -5.43 -15.34
C LYS A 30 -10.78 -6.54 -14.65
N LEU A 31 -9.58 -6.22 -14.16
CA LEU A 31 -8.83 -7.11 -13.30
C LEU A 31 -9.56 -7.25 -11.96
N THR A 32 -9.69 -8.50 -11.50
CA THR A 32 -10.21 -8.77 -10.16
C THR A 32 -9.29 -8.13 -9.12
N TYR A 33 -9.86 -7.45 -8.14
CA TYR A 33 -9.10 -6.78 -7.09
C TYR A 33 -8.12 -7.74 -6.39
N ALA A 34 -6.88 -7.26 -6.17
CA ALA A 34 -5.82 -8.01 -5.50
C ALA A 34 -5.53 -9.39 -6.12
N THR A 35 -5.57 -9.47 -7.45
CA THR A 35 -5.17 -10.67 -8.21
C THR A 35 -3.96 -10.41 -9.09
N GLY A 36 -3.35 -11.48 -9.58
CA GLY A 36 -2.19 -11.42 -10.46
C GLY A 36 -0.85 -11.57 -9.74
N PRO A 37 0.24 -11.62 -10.51
CA PRO A 37 1.57 -12.02 -10.02
C PRO A 37 2.17 -11.04 -9.01
N ILE A 38 1.99 -9.73 -9.23
CA ILE A 38 2.43 -8.69 -8.28
C ILE A 38 1.71 -8.83 -6.94
N ALA A 39 0.38 -9.01 -6.94
CA ALA A 39 -0.41 -9.18 -5.73
C ALA A 39 0.05 -10.42 -4.94
N SER A 40 0.21 -11.55 -5.63
CA SER A 40 0.72 -12.79 -5.02
C SER A 40 2.14 -12.64 -4.47
N ALA A 41 3.01 -11.88 -5.14
CA ALA A 41 4.37 -11.61 -4.66
C ALA A 41 4.38 -10.69 -3.43
N LEU A 42 3.54 -9.64 -3.39
CA LEU A 42 3.38 -8.79 -2.23
C LEU A 42 2.89 -9.59 -1.02
N ASP A 43 1.94 -10.50 -1.23
CA ASP A 43 1.41 -11.35 -0.17
C ASP A 43 2.45 -12.28 0.44
N ARG A 44 3.36 -12.82 -0.41
CA ARG A 44 4.51 -13.61 0.06
C ARG A 44 5.44 -12.76 0.93
N VAL A 45 5.80 -11.56 0.49
CA VAL A 45 6.63 -10.64 1.29
C VAL A 45 5.99 -10.34 2.65
N LEU A 46 4.68 -10.05 2.68
CA LEU A 46 3.97 -9.81 3.93
C LEU A 46 3.97 -11.06 4.84
N HIS A 47 3.72 -12.24 4.26
CA HIS A 47 3.74 -13.51 4.99
C HIS A 47 5.11 -13.78 5.63
N ASP A 48 6.20 -13.59 4.89
CA ASP A 48 7.58 -13.81 5.36
C ASP A 48 7.94 -12.87 6.53
N HIS A 49 7.36 -11.68 6.55
CA HIS A 49 7.52 -10.71 7.65
C HIS A 49 6.49 -10.89 8.78
N LYS A 50 5.75 -12.00 8.77
CA LYS A 50 4.71 -12.34 9.76
C LYS A 50 3.67 -11.22 9.85
N VAL A 51 3.26 -10.70 8.70
CA VAL A 51 2.16 -9.76 8.53
C VAL A 51 1.06 -10.52 7.78
N GLN A 52 0.06 -10.99 8.52
CA GLN A 52 -1.05 -11.75 7.94
C GLN A 52 -2.29 -10.88 7.88
N ARG A 53 -2.88 -10.72 6.70
CA ARG A 53 -4.20 -10.08 6.58
C ARG A 53 -5.24 -11.00 7.23
N GLN A 54 -5.79 -10.59 8.37
CA GLN A 54 -6.67 -11.45 9.16
C GLN A 54 -8.05 -11.55 8.50
N ALA A 55 -8.53 -12.78 8.29
CA ALA A 55 -9.80 -13.06 7.60
C ALA A 55 -11.02 -12.49 8.35
N TYR A 56 -10.96 -12.41 9.69
CA TYR A 56 -12.06 -11.98 10.55
C TYR A 56 -12.36 -10.46 10.50
N HIS A 57 -11.50 -9.67 9.84
CA HIS A 57 -11.67 -8.23 9.67
C HIS A 57 -11.63 -7.82 8.19
N GLY A 58 -12.25 -8.59 7.31
CA GLY A 58 -12.34 -8.23 5.88
C GLY A 58 -10.97 -8.12 5.18
N LYS A 59 -9.97 -8.90 5.62
CA LYS A 59 -8.56 -8.82 5.18
C LYS A 59 -7.83 -7.52 5.59
N ALA A 60 -8.24 -6.86 6.67
CA ALA A 60 -7.58 -5.67 7.19
C ALA A 60 -6.27 -5.96 7.94
N PHE A 61 -5.39 -4.96 8.00
CA PHE A 61 -4.21 -4.94 8.87
C PHE A 61 -4.60 -4.46 10.27
N VAL A 62 -4.02 -5.08 11.32
CA VAL A 62 -4.13 -4.59 12.71
C VAL A 62 -2.96 -3.68 13.05
N GLY A 63 -3.01 -2.96 14.19
CA GLY A 63 -1.99 -1.98 14.58
C GLY A 63 -0.55 -2.53 14.56
N ASN A 64 -0.35 -3.77 15.02
CA ASN A 64 0.96 -4.43 14.98
C ASN A 64 1.48 -4.68 13.55
N HIS A 65 0.57 -4.95 12.61
CA HIS A 65 0.93 -5.10 11.20
C HIS A 65 1.35 -3.75 10.61
N VAL A 66 0.64 -2.67 10.92
CA VAL A 66 0.99 -1.32 10.46
C VAL A 66 2.37 -0.92 10.98
N ASN A 67 2.67 -1.15 12.26
CA ASN A 67 3.99 -0.88 12.83
C ASN A 67 5.11 -1.61 12.08
N LYS A 68 4.93 -2.91 11.80
CA LYS A 68 5.91 -3.67 11.00
C LYS A 68 6.04 -3.14 9.58
N CYS A 69 4.94 -2.81 8.92
CA CYS A 69 4.94 -2.24 7.58
C CYS A 69 5.59 -0.86 7.50
N CYS A 70 5.78 -0.17 8.63
CA CYS A 70 6.53 1.09 8.71
C CYS A 70 8.06 0.89 8.89
N GLU A 71 8.55 -0.35 8.95
CA GLU A 71 9.99 -0.61 9.00
C GLU A 71 10.63 -0.38 7.61
N PRO A 72 11.74 0.37 7.51
CA PRO A 72 12.38 0.65 6.22
C PRO A 72 12.73 -0.61 5.41
N LYS A 73 13.13 -1.69 6.09
CA LYS A 73 13.43 -2.97 5.45
C LYS A 73 12.21 -3.57 4.76
N LEU A 74 11.05 -3.55 5.40
CA LEU A 74 9.82 -4.08 4.83
C LEU A 74 9.26 -3.15 3.75
N ILE A 75 9.36 -1.84 3.92
CA ILE A 75 9.03 -0.85 2.86
C ILE A 75 9.87 -1.12 1.60
N ASP A 76 11.18 -1.31 1.77
CA ASP A 76 12.08 -1.62 0.66
C ASP A 76 11.74 -2.97 0.01
N ALA A 77 11.40 -3.99 0.81
CA ALA A 77 10.99 -5.28 0.29
C ALA A 77 9.70 -5.19 -0.53
N LEU A 78 8.66 -4.53 -0.02
CA LEU A 78 7.37 -4.37 -0.70
C LEU A 78 7.50 -3.57 -2.00
N THR A 79 8.26 -2.48 -1.97
CA THR A 79 8.38 -1.58 -3.14
C THR A 79 9.28 -2.13 -4.24
N LYS A 80 10.12 -3.13 -3.94
CA LYS A 80 10.89 -3.88 -4.95
C LYS A 80 10.07 -4.92 -5.71
N VAL A 81 8.94 -5.36 -5.16
CA VAL A 81 8.13 -6.43 -5.78
C VAL A 81 7.70 -6.09 -7.21
N PRO A 82 7.11 -4.91 -7.52
CA PRO A 82 6.64 -4.63 -8.89
C PRO A 82 7.74 -4.73 -9.97
N PRO A 83 8.92 -4.08 -9.84
CA PRO A 83 9.96 -4.21 -10.84
C PRO A 83 10.58 -5.61 -10.90
N GLU A 84 10.77 -6.30 -9.77
CA GLU A 84 11.30 -7.67 -9.78
C GLU A 84 10.36 -8.66 -10.46
N GLU A 85 9.06 -8.52 -10.20
CA GLU A 85 8.05 -9.39 -10.78
C GLU A 85 7.80 -9.08 -12.26
N LEU A 86 7.99 -7.83 -12.67
CA LEU A 86 8.03 -7.44 -14.08
C LEU A 86 9.17 -8.16 -14.80
N GLU A 87 10.41 -8.07 -14.31
CA GLU A 87 11.57 -8.69 -14.99
C GLU A 87 11.40 -10.21 -15.15
N ARG A 88 10.70 -10.89 -14.24
CA ARG A 88 10.39 -12.32 -14.35
C ARG A 88 9.38 -12.66 -15.45
N GLN A 89 8.55 -11.69 -15.85
CA GLN A 89 7.47 -11.88 -16.80
C GLN A 89 7.79 -11.32 -18.19
N LEU A 90 8.88 -10.57 -18.34
CA LEU A 90 9.31 -10.13 -19.65
C LEU A 90 9.72 -11.35 -20.49
N THR A 91 9.16 -11.43 -21.69
CA THR A 91 9.49 -12.48 -22.67
C THR A 91 10.13 -11.87 -23.91
N ASP A 92 10.88 -12.68 -24.65
CA ASP A 92 11.54 -12.28 -25.90
C ASP A 92 10.53 -11.89 -27.00
N ASP A 93 9.28 -12.34 -26.88
CA ASP A 93 8.18 -11.99 -27.78
C ASP A 93 7.70 -10.53 -27.62
N MET A 94 8.12 -9.85 -26.54
CA MET A 94 7.79 -8.44 -26.31
C MET A 94 8.81 -7.50 -26.94
N SER A 95 8.34 -6.51 -27.71
CA SER A 95 9.22 -5.49 -28.27
C SER A 95 10.05 -4.76 -27.21
N LEU A 96 11.31 -4.46 -27.50
CA LEU A 96 12.21 -3.74 -26.58
C LEU A 96 11.59 -2.44 -26.06
N THR A 97 10.93 -1.68 -26.92
CA THR A 97 10.24 -0.43 -26.56
C THR A 97 9.12 -0.66 -25.54
N ALA A 98 8.35 -1.75 -25.67
CA ALA A 98 7.32 -2.09 -24.68
C ALA A 98 7.95 -2.49 -23.34
N GLN A 99 9.03 -3.27 -23.36
CA GLN A 99 9.76 -3.66 -22.16
C GLN A 99 10.31 -2.43 -21.42
N GLU A 100 10.96 -1.51 -22.13
CA GLU A 100 11.51 -0.27 -21.55
C GLU A 100 10.42 0.62 -20.93
N ARG A 101 9.27 0.74 -21.61
CA ARG A 101 8.12 1.49 -21.08
C ARG A 101 7.62 0.90 -19.76
N LEU A 102 7.44 -0.42 -19.71
CA LEU A 102 6.98 -1.12 -18.51
C LEU A 102 8.00 -1.01 -17.37
N ARG A 103 9.30 -1.17 -17.67
CA ARG A 103 10.39 -0.97 -16.69
C ARG A 103 10.30 0.43 -16.10
N ARG A 104 10.26 1.46 -16.94
CA ARG A 104 10.17 2.85 -16.48
C ARG A 104 8.96 3.05 -15.55
N GLN A 105 7.79 2.54 -15.90
CA GLN A 105 6.60 2.63 -15.05
C GLN A 105 6.78 1.90 -13.71
N ALA A 106 7.27 0.65 -13.71
CA ALA A 106 7.47 -0.13 -12.49
C ALA A 106 8.49 0.53 -11.55
N PHE A 107 9.60 1.05 -12.07
CA PHE A 107 10.60 1.76 -11.29
C PHE A 107 10.09 3.11 -10.77
N GLN A 108 9.27 3.81 -11.55
CA GLN A 108 8.62 5.04 -11.11
C GLN A 108 7.64 4.77 -9.95
N HIS A 109 6.78 3.76 -10.08
CA HIS A 109 5.86 3.35 -9.01
C HIS A 109 6.61 2.94 -7.75
N ARG A 110 7.70 2.16 -7.88
CA ARG A 110 8.58 1.82 -6.77
C ARG A 110 9.07 3.06 -6.03
N ALA A 111 9.60 4.05 -6.76
CA ALA A 111 10.10 5.28 -6.16
C ALA A 111 9.00 6.04 -5.43
N HIS A 112 7.83 6.21 -6.07
CA HIS A 112 6.71 6.96 -5.52
C HIS A 112 6.17 6.32 -4.23
N PHE A 113 5.87 5.01 -4.26
CA PHE A 113 5.35 4.31 -3.08
C PHE A 113 6.37 4.27 -1.95
N ARG A 114 7.65 4.08 -2.26
CA ARG A 114 8.71 4.09 -1.26
C ARG A 114 8.79 5.43 -0.54
N GLU A 115 8.73 6.53 -1.28
CA GLU A 115 8.79 7.88 -0.70
C GLU A 115 7.61 8.14 0.24
N VAL A 116 6.38 7.85 -0.22
CA VAL A 116 5.18 8.02 0.60
C VAL A 116 5.20 7.12 1.84
N PHE A 117 5.60 5.86 1.71
CA PHE A 117 5.64 4.94 2.85
C PHE A 117 6.67 5.32 3.90
N LEU A 118 7.83 5.86 3.51
CA LEU A 118 8.82 6.35 4.47
C LEU A 118 8.31 7.59 5.21
N LYS A 119 7.75 8.56 4.48
CA LYS A 119 7.14 9.74 5.12
C LYS A 119 5.98 9.37 6.04
N PHE A 120 5.16 8.40 5.63
CA PHE A 120 4.09 7.87 6.48
C PHE A 120 4.66 7.19 7.72
N ALA A 121 5.71 6.39 7.60
CA ALA A 121 6.35 5.72 8.72
C ALA A 121 6.89 6.72 9.76
N ASP A 122 7.45 7.84 9.30
CA ASP A 122 7.96 8.90 10.18
C ASP A 122 6.82 9.59 10.94
N VAL A 123 5.74 9.97 10.23
CA VAL A 123 4.54 10.53 10.87
C VAL A 123 3.93 9.55 11.85
N HIS A 124 3.75 8.28 11.45
CA HIS A 124 3.15 7.23 12.26
C HIS A 124 3.94 7.03 13.57
N LYS A 125 5.27 6.97 13.51
CA LYS A 125 6.12 6.89 14.71
C LYS A 125 6.01 8.14 15.58
N GLY A 126 5.92 9.31 14.98
CA GLY A 126 5.79 10.59 15.69
C GLY A 126 4.47 10.75 16.44
N ILE A 127 3.38 10.14 15.97
CA ILE A 127 2.06 10.28 16.61
C ILE A 127 1.64 9.05 17.42
N ASN A 128 2.09 7.85 17.06
CA ASN A 128 1.62 6.59 17.64
C ASN A 128 2.46 6.15 18.84
N HIS A 129 2.51 6.97 19.89
CA HIS A 129 3.16 6.66 21.16
C HIS A 129 2.39 7.25 22.35
N ALA A 130 2.82 6.91 23.57
CA ALA A 130 2.22 7.41 24.80
C ALA A 130 3.05 8.47 25.55
N LEU A 131 4.18 8.88 24.98
CA LEU A 131 5.06 9.89 25.57
C LEU A 131 4.47 11.31 25.51
N ALA A 132 4.85 12.14 26.48
CA ALA A 132 4.57 13.58 26.49
C ALA A 132 5.34 14.30 25.37
N LEU A 133 4.75 15.37 24.85
CA LEU A 133 5.25 16.13 23.70
C LEU A 133 5.58 17.58 24.08
N THR A 134 6.77 18.03 23.66
CA THR A 134 7.14 19.45 23.69
C THR A 134 6.57 20.21 22.50
N ASP A 135 6.61 21.55 22.52
CA ASP A 135 6.27 22.38 21.34
C ASP A 135 7.15 22.04 20.13
N GLN A 136 8.42 21.72 20.36
CA GLN A 136 9.33 21.33 19.28
C GLN A 136 8.94 19.99 18.66
N ASP A 137 8.47 19.03 19.46
CA ASP A 137 8.02 17.74 18.94
C ASP A 137 6.75 17.91 18.10
N VAL A 138 5.79 18.70 18.58
CA VAL A 138 4.56 19.00 17.83
C VAL A 138 4.88 19.69 16.51
N LEU A 139 5.81 20.67 16.51
CA LEU A 139 6.24 21.34 15.29
C LEU A 139 6.88 20.37 14.29
N ARG A 140 7.73 19.45 14.76
CA ARG A 140 8.35 18.42 13.91
C ARG A 140 7.30 17.49 13.30
N ILE A 141 6.30 17.10 14.08
CA ILE A 141 5.20 16.26 13.61
C ILE A 141 4.36 16.99 12.54
N ASP A 142 4.02 18.27 12.76
CA ASP A 142 3.30 19.09 11.78
C ASP A 142 4.06 19.18 10.45
N VAL A 143 5.36 19.47 10.50
CA VAL A 143 6.22 19.49 9.31
C VAL A 143 6.18 18.14 8.57
N SER A 144 6.32 17.02 9.29
CA SER A 144 6.27 15.68 8.70
C SER A 144 4.92 15.35 8.07
N ILE A 145 3.81 15.75 8.70
CA ILE A 145 2.46 15.59 8.15
C ILE A 145 2.32 16.39 6.86
N ARG A 146 2.68 17.67 6.88
CA ARG A 146 2.60 18.53 5.68
C ARG A 146 3.48 18.01 4.55
N GLU A 147 4.66 17.49 4.85
CA GLU A 147 5.51 16.86 3.86
C GLU A 147 4.89 15.61 3.26
N LEU A 148 4.36 14.70 4.08
CA LEU A 148 3.68 13.50 3.61
C LEU A 148 2.54 13.85 2.66
N LEU A 149 1.65 14.75 3.07
CA LEU A 149 0.45 15.10 2.31
C LEU A 149 0.77 15.88 1.03
N ARG A 150 1.79 16.76 1.06
CA ARG A 150 2.29 17.44 -0.14
C ARG A 150 2.86 16.44 -1.15
N THR A 151 3.74 15.56 -0.69
CA THR A 151 4.35 14.51 -1.53
C THR A 151 3.27 13.56 -2.08
N TYR A 152 2.28 13.17 -1.27
CA TYR A 152 1.18 12.32 -1.72
C TYR A 152 0.40 12.95 -2.87
N ARG A 153 -0.01 14.22 -2.74
CA ARG A 153 -0.72 14.95 -3.81
C ARG A 153 0.13 15.15 -5.07
N GLN A 154 1.44 15.34 -4.92
CA GLN A 154 2.37 15.52 -6.06
C GLN A 154 2.58 14.21 -6.83
N LEU A 155 2.74 13.10 -6.13
CA LEU A 155 3.03 11.79 -6.74
C LEU A 155 1.78 11.06 -7.24
N PHE A 156 0.61 11.40 -6.68
CA PHE A 156 -0.68 10.77 -6.98
C PHE A 156 -1.78 11.84 -7.19
N PRO A 157 -1.69 12.68 -8.24
CA PRO A 157 -2.58 13.83 -8.42
C PRO A 157 -4.06 13.46 -8.67
N GLU A 158 -4.31 12.27 -9.20
CA GLU A 158 -5.67 11.76 -9.47
C GLU A 158 -6.33 11.10 -8.25
N GLU A 159 -5.56 10.83 -7.20
CA GLU A 159 -6.05 10.16 -6.00
C GLU A 159 -6.74 11.14 -5.06
N ARG A 160 -7.83 10.69 -4.43
CA ARG A 160 -8.57 11.51 -3.46
C ARG A 160 -7.97 11.35 -2.07
N ILE A 161 -7.93 12.45 -1.32
CA ILE A 161 -7.59 12.42 0.10
C ILE A 161 -8.66 11.62 0.85
N THR A 162 -8.24 10.54 1.50
CA THR A 162 -9.15 9.73 2.33
C THR A 162 -9.51 10.48 3.61
N PRO A 163 -10.66 10.18 4.25
CA PRO A 163 -11.01 10.79 5.53
C PRO A 163 -9.92 10.65 6.60
N LYS A 164 -9.19 9.53 6.64
CA LYS A 164 -8.08 9.34 7.59
C LYS A 164 -6.90 10.27 7.32
N LEU A 165 -6.57 10.50 6.05
CA LEU A 165 -5.52 11.44 5.67
C LEU A 165 -5.94 12.90 5.95
N HIS A 166 -7.21 13.23 5.74
CA HIS A 166 -7.76 14.54 6.12
C HIS A 166 -7.72 14.77 7.63
N LEU A 167 -8.15 13.79 8.44
CA LEU A 167 -8.04 13.87 9.90
C LEU A 167 -6.58 14.05 10.36
N LEU A 168 -5.66 13.36 9.69
CA LEU A 168 -4.23 13.49 9.96
C LEU A 168 -3.72 14.91 9.62
N GLU A 169 -4.12 15.47 8.49
CA GLU A 169 -3.66 16.78 8.01
C GLU A 169 -4.23 17.94 8.82
N ASP A 170 -5.54 17.95 9.03
CA ASP A 170 -6.27 19.14 9.50
C ASP A 170 -6.62 19.09 10.99
N HIS A 171 -6.49 17.93 11.66
CA HIS A 171 -6.92 17.77 13.04
C HIS A 171 -5.88 17.16 13.97
N ALA A 172 -4.92 16.39 13.47
CA ALA A 172 -3.96 15.72 14.36
C ALA A 172 -3.13 16.72 15.18
N VAL A 173 -2.65 17.81 14.55
CA VAL A 173 -1.81 18.80 15.23
C VAL A 173 -2.58 19.50 16.35
N ASP A 174 -3.84 19.88 16.14
CA ASP A 174 -4.69 20.49 17.17
C ASP A 174 -4.86 19.56 18.39
N GLN A 175 -5.05 18.26 18.15
CA GLN A 175 -5.14 17.27 19.22
C GLN A 175 -3.81 17.16 19.99
N LEU A 176 -2.68 17.12 19.28
CA LEU A 176 -1.35 17.05 19.89
C LEU A 176 -1.03 18.30 20.73
N GLN A 177 -1.40 19.49 20.25
CA GLN A 177 -1.25 20.75 21.00
C GLN A 177 -2.13 20.77 22.25
N ARG A 178 -3.36 20.27 22.15
CA ARG A 178 -4.32 20.24 23.25
C ARG A 178 -3.92 19.28 24.36
N PHE A 179 -3.54 18.06 24.00
CA PHE A 179 -3.32 16.98 24.97
C PHE A 179 -1.86 16.76 25.34
N ARG A 180 -0.91 17.27 24.55
CA ARG A 180 0.54 17.20 24.82
C ARG A 180 1.07 15.78 25.04
N VAL A 181 0.44 14.81 24.39
CA VAL A 181 0.83 13.40 24.36
C VAL A 181 0.59 12.85 22.96
N GLY A 182 1.31 11.78 22.60
CA GLY A 182 1.03 11.09 21.34
C GLY A 182 -0.39 10.50 21.30
N LEU A 183 -0.95 10.41 20.10
CA LEU A 183 -2.29 9.84 19.85
C LEU A 183 -2.37 8.36 20.22
N GLY A 184 -1.23 7.68 20.37
CA GLY A 184 -1.15 6.31 20.87
C GLY A 184 -1.72 6.14 22.28
N LEU A 185 -1.68 7.16 23.13
CA LEU A 185 -2.30 7.11 24.47
C LEU A 185 -3.81 7.35 24.43
N LEU A 186 -4.29 8.09 23.43
CA LEU A 186 -5.69 8.51 23.29
C LEU A 186 -6.50 7.57 22.39
N ASN A 187 -5.88 6.50 21.90
CA ASN A 187 -6.52 5.54 21.02
C ASN A 187 -7.32 4.48 21.82
N GLU A 188 -8.12 3.72 21.10
CA GLU A 188 -8.99 2.69 21.68
C GLU A 188 -8.25 1.39 22.08
N GLN A 189 -6.91 1.34 21.96
CA GLN A 189 -6.15 0.12 22.27
C GLN A 189 -6.30 -0.29 23.74
N GLY A 190 -6.54 0.65 24.65
CA GLY A 190 -6.86 0.35 26.05
C GLY A 190 -8.14 -0.50 26.18
N GLY A 191 -9.19 -0.20 25.40
CA GLY A 191 -10.42 -0.99 25.38
C GLY A 191 -10.20 -2.39 24.83
N GLU A 192 -9.44 -2.51 23.75
CA GLU A 192 -9.09 -3.82 23.15
C GLU A 192 -8.29 -4.72 24.12
N LEU A 193 -7.37 -4.15 24.90
CA LEU A 193 -6.63 -4.90 25.92
C LEU A 193 -7.54 -5.42 27.04
N ILE A 194 -8.51 -4.60 27.47
CA ILE A 194 -9.52 -5.01 28.46
C ILE A 194 -10.37 -6.15 27.90
N HIS A 195 -10.81 -6.07 26.65
CA HIS A 195 -11.54 -7.16 25.99
C HIS A 195 -10.71 -8.46 25.90
N ALA A 196 -9.42 -8.35 25.57
CA ALA A 196 -8.51 -9.49 25.53
C ALA A 196 -8.36 -10.14 26.92
N GLU A 197 -8.28 -9.34 27.98
CA GLU A 197 -8.18 -9.82 29.35
C GLU A 197 -9.48 -10.49 29.83
N PHE A 198 -10.65 -9.93 29.53
CA PHE A 198 -11.93 -10.58 29.80
C PHE A 198 -12.04 -11.95 29.10
N ASN A 199 -11.62 -12.04 27.83
CA ASN A 199 -11.58 -13.31 27.11
C ASN A 199 -10.61 -14.32 27.74
N ARG A 200 -9.48 -13.87 28.27
CA ARG A 200 -8.52 -14.71 28.99
C ARG A 200 -9.14 -15.25 30.27
N ILE A 201 -9.72 -14.38 31.10
CA ILE A 201 -10.38 -14.76 32.36
C ILE A 201 -11.54 -15.71 32.08
N GLY A 202 -12.40 -15.40 31.09
CA GLY A 202 -13.52 -16.25 30.71
C GLY A 202 -13.10 -17.68 30.34
N ARG A 203 -12.01 -17.85 29.58
CA ARG A 203 -11.45 -19.18 29.28
C ARG A 203 -10.92 -19.91 30.52
N VAL A 204 -10.30 -19.19 31.45
CA VAL A 204 -9.79 -19.79 32.70
C VAL A 204 -10.95 -20.26 33.58
N VAL A 205 -12.00 -19.44 33.71
CA VAL A 205 -13.18 -19.75 34.52
C VAL A 205 -14.00 -20.89 33.90
N GLN A 206 -14.16 -20.92 32.57
CA GLN A 206 -14.84 -22.04 31.87
C GLN A 206 -14.10 -23.39 31.98
N GLY A 207 -12.80 -23.36 32.32
CA GLY A 207 -12.00 -24.57 32.56
C GLY A 207 -12.06 -25.08 34.00
N MET A 208 -12.68 -24.35 34.93
CA MET A 208 -12.90 -24.80 36.29
C MET A 208 -14.12 -25.73 36.31
N ARG A 209 -13.95 -26.96 36.78
CA ARG A 209 -15.07 -27.88 37.02
C ARG A 209 -15.84 -27.38 38.23
N ASP A 210 -17.17 -27.49 38.16
CA ASP A 210 -18.04 -27.35 39.33
C ASP A 210 -17.69 -28.50 40.30
N ASP A 211 -17.18 -28.15 41.48
CA ASP A 211 -17.04 -29.08 42.61
C ASP A 211 -18.42 -29.44 43.19
#